data_AF-A0AAV7YK35-F1
#
_entry.id   AF-A0AAV7YK35-F1
#
_cell.length_a   1.000
_cell.length_b   1.000
_cell.length_c   1.000
_cell.angle_alpha   90.00
_cell.angle_beta   90.00
_cell.angle_gamma   90.00
#
_symmetry.space_group_name_H-M   'P 1'
#
loop_
_entity.id
_entity.type
_entity.pdbx_description
1 polymer ?
#
loop_
_entity_poly.entity_id
_entity_poly.type
_entity_poly.pdbx_seq_one_letter_code
_entity_poly.pdbx_strand_id
1 'polypeptide(L)'
;MSFLWNWMFNKKPEPVKELRLEDIDWDCPCMKPVKEGPCGKKFMSAFKCYVGSKSDPKGSDCIKVFREFKECLKKHPEVLEDDELSDNN
;
A
#
# COMPACT_ATOMS: atom_id res chain seq x y z
N MET A 1 -27.07 -10.22 22.50
CA MET A 1 -27.28 -9.29 21.37
C MET A 1 -26.56 -7.95 21.51
N SER A 2 -26.38 -7.35 22.71
CA SER A 2 -25.55 -6.11 22.86
C SER A 2 -24.03 -6.28 22.71
N PHE A 3 -23.47 -7.47 22.96
CA PHE A 3 -22.01 -7.67 22.92
C PHE A 3 -21.42 -7.63 21.50
N LEU A 4 -22.19 -8.03 20.49
CA LEU A 4 -21.76 -7.96 19.08
C LEU A 4 -21.75 -6.52 18.55
N TRP A 5 -22.65 -5.66 19.05
CA TRP A 5 -22.69 -4.26 18.65
C TRP A 5 -21.47 -3.49 19.19
N ASN A 6 -21.09 -3.73 20.45
CA ASN A 6 -19.91 -3.10 21.05
C ASN A 6 -18.58 -3.55 20.41
N TRP A 7 -18.52 -4.73 19.78
CA TRP A 7 -17.32 -5.24 19.11
C TRP A 7 -17.07 -4.60 17.73
N MET A 8 -18.13 -4.32 16.96
CA MET A 8 -17.99 -3.70 15.64
C MET A 8 -17.60 -2.21 15.70
N PHE A 9 -18.03 -1.48 16.72
CA PHE A 9 -17.82 -0.02 16.83
C PHE A 9 -16.55 0.39 17.61
N ASN A 10 -15.84 -0.57 18.21
CA ASN A 10 -14.65 -0.32 19.04
C ASN A 10 -13.36 -0.86 18.41
N LYS A 11 -13.39 -1.24 17.14
CA LYS A 11 -12.16 -1.51 16.37
C LYS A 11 -11.56 -0.17 15.94
N LYS A 12 -10.72 0.40 16.80
CA LYS A 12 -9.72 1.37 16.35
C LYS A 12 -8.89 0.68 15.26
N PRO A 13 -8.61 1.33 14.11
CA PRO A 13 -7.65 0.79 13.16
C PRO A 13 -6.35 0.53 13.93
N GLU A 14 -5.80 -0.67 13.81
CA GLU A 14 -4.55 -1.01 14.48
C GLU A 14 -3.48 0.04 14.11
N PRO A 15 -2.62 0.44 15.06
CA PRO A 15 -1.58 1.41 14.77
C PRO A 15 -0.69 0.80 13.68
N VAL A 16 -0.82 1.30 12.45
CA VAL A 16 0.09 0.97 11.36
C VAL A 16 1.45 1.40 11.87
N LYS A 17 2.26 0.42 12.29
CA LYS A 17 3.59 0.59 12.88
C LYS A 17 4.29 1.69 12.09
N GLU A 18 4.65 2.78 12.77
CA GLU A 18 5.14 4.00 12.13
C GLU A 18 6.43 3.68 11.36
N LEU A 19 6.25 3.27 10.10
CA LEU A 19 7.32 2.86 9.22
C LEU A 19 8.17 4.12 8.99
N ARG A 20 9.47 4.07 9.27
CA ARG A 20 10.40 5.14 8.89
C ARG A 20 11.04 4.76 7.58
N LEU A 21 11.42 5.75 6.77
CA LEU A 21 12.12 5.53 5.50
C LEU A 21 13.40 4.69 5.66
N GLU A 22 14.06 4.85 6.81
CA GLU A 22 15.30 4.16 7.19
C GLU A 22 15.07 2.68 7.55
N ASP A 23 13.83 2.29 7.87
CA ASP A 23 13.44 0.92 8.24
C ASP A 23 12.94 0.11 7.03
N ILE A 24 12.88 0.69 5.82
CA ILE A 24 12.35 0.00 4.65
C ILE A 24 13.41 -0.92 4.06
N ASP A 25 13.32 -2.21 4.39
CA ASP A 25 14.05 -3.26 3.71
C ASP A 25 13.40 -3.57 2.35
N TRP A 26 13.98 -3.01 1.30
CA TRP A 26 13.54 -3.19 -0.08
C TRP A 26 13.85 -4.59 -0.64
N ASP A 27 14.54 -5.44 0.12
CA ASP A 27 14.87 -6.82 -0.24
C ASP A 27 13.98 -7.84 0.49
N CYS A 28 12.93 -7.37 1.18
CA CYS A 28 11.88 -8.23 1.68
C CYS A 28 11.21 -8.97 0.51
N PRO A 29 11.11 -10.31 0.54
CA PRO A 29 10.58 -11.12 -0.57
C PRO A 29 9.15 -10.75 -0.99
N CYS A 30 8.35 -10.13 -0.10
CA CYS A 30 7.02 -9.60 -0.44
C CYS A 30 7.07 -8.31 -1.30
N MET A 31 8.09 -7.47 -1.14
CA MET A 31 8.25 -6.24 -1.93
C MET A 31 9.05 -6.45 -3.22
N LYS A 32 9.77 -7.58 -3.34
CA LYS A 32 10.60 -7.91 -4.51
C LYS A 32 9.83 -7.94 -5.83
N PRO A 33 8.68 -8.63 -5.98
CA PRO A 33 7.96 -8.72 -7.26
C PRO A 33 7.57 -7.33 -7.79
N VAL A 34 7.11 -6.46 -6.90
CA VAL A 34 6.70 -5.11 -7.26
C VAL A 34 7.89 -4.21 -7.59
N LYS A 35 9.02 -4.37 -6.88
CA LYS A 35 10.26 -3.59 -7.08
C LYS A 35 11.00 -3.98 -8.37
N GLU A 36 11.10 -5.27 -8.65
CA GLU A 36 11.83 -5.81 -9.82
C GLU A 36 10.99 -5.73 -11.11
N GLY A 37 9.67 -5.58 -10.98
CA GLY A 37 8.78 -5.37 -12.12
C GLY A 37 8.92 -4.00 -12.81
N PRO A 38 8.30 -3.84 -14.00
CA PRO A 38 8.28 -2.59 -14.77
C PRO A 38 7.71 -1.38 -14.00
N CYS A 39 6.93 -1.63 -12.94
CA CYS A 39 6.29 -0.62 -12.11
C CYS A 39 7.05 -0.25 -10.83
N GLY A 40 8.19 -0.90 -10.53
CA GLY A 40 8.90 -0.76 -9.26
C GLY A 40 9.40 0.65 -8.95
N LYS A 41 9.81 1.41 -9.96
CA LYS A 41 10.23 2.81 -9.77
C LYS A 41 9.08 3.70 -9.24
N LYS A 42 7.86 3.47 -9.74
CA LYS A 42 6.67 4.20 -9.29
C LYS A 42 6.23 3.73 -7.90
N PHE A 43 6.33 2.44 -7.63
CA PHE A 43 6.07 1.86 -6.31
C PHE A 43 6.97 2.47 -5.23
N MET A 44 8.29 2.44 -5.43
CA MET A 44 9.24 2.98 -4.47
C MET A 44 8.99 4.47 -4.21
N SER A 45 8.66 5.23 -5.26
CA SER A 45 8.35 6.66 -5.13
C SER A 45 7.07 6.90 -4.34
N ALA A 46 6.01 6.14 -4.61
CA ALA A 46 4.74 6.21 -3.90
C ALA A 46 4.90 5.87 -2.41
N PHE A 47 5.61 4.77 -2.11
CA PHE A 47 5.86 4.32 -0.74
C PHE A 47 6.71 5.33 0.04
N LYS A 48 7.76 5.88 -0.58
CA LYS A 48 8.58 6.93 0.05
C LYS A 48 7.75 8.18 0.38
N CYS A 49 6.86 8.57 -0.52
CA CYS A 49 5.95 9.69 -0.30
C CYS A 49 4.99 9.39 0.87
N TYR A 50 4.35 8.21 0.88
CA TYR A 50 3.43 7.81 1.94
C TYR A 50 4.09 7.80 3.32
N VAL A 51 5.30 7.25 3.40
CA VAL A 51 6.06 7.16 4.66
C VAL A 51 6.53 8.53 5.15
N GLY A 52 6.89 9.43 4.23
CA GLY A 52 7.23 10.82 4.56
C GLY A 52 6.03 11.74 4.81
N SER A 53 4.81 11.31 4.45
CA SER A 53 3.61 12.13 4.54
C SER A 53 3.21 12.37 6.00
N LYS A 54 2.96 13.63 6.31
CA LYS A 54 2.43 14.09 7.61
C LYS A 54 0.98 14.57 7.51
N SER A 55 0.36 14.40 6.36
CA SER A 55 -1.05 14.76 6.16
C SER A 55 -1.95 13.82 6.97
N ASP A 56 -3.12 14.31 7.37
CA ASP A 56 -4.18 13.50 7.96
C ASP A 56 -5.38 13.51 7.00
N PRO A 57 -5.71 12.38 6.35
CA PRO A 57 -5.08 11.06 6.47
C PRO A 57 -3.71 10.97 5.77
N LYS A 58 -2.81 10.11 6.28
CA LYS A 58 -1.47 9.91 5.72
C LYS A 58 -1.53 9.56 4.24
N GLY A 59 -0.66 10.18 3.44
CA GLY A 59 -0.56 9.94 2.01
C GLY A 59 -1.61 10.64 1.15
N SER A 60 -2.46 11.49 1.72
CA SER A 60 -3.42 12.32 0.95
C SER A 60 -2.73 13.22 -0.08
N ASP A 61 -1.56 13.72 0.26
CA ASP A 61 -0.66 14.49 -0.61
C ASP A 61 0.01 13.64 -1.70
N CYS A 62 0.08 12.32 -1.50
CA CYS A 62 0.77 11.36 -2.38
C CYS A 62 -0.17 10.63 -3.36
N ILE A 63 -1.48 10.90 -3.32
CA ILE A 63 -2.51 10.21 -4.13
C ILE A 63 -2.16 10.16 -5.62
N LYS A 64 -1.57 11.23 -6.15
CA LYS A 64 -1.17 11.29 -7.56
C LYS A 64 -0.16 10.18 -7.92
N VAL A 65 0.85 9.98 -7.08
CA VAL A 65 1.91 8.99 -7.31
C VAL A 65 1.35 7.57 -7.17
N PHE A 66 0.46 7.36 -6.20
CA PHE A 66 -0.27 6.09 -6.05
C PHE A 66 -1.15 5.79 -7.25
N ARG A 67 -1.81 6.80 -7.84
CA ARG A 67 -2.60 6.62 -9.06
C ARG A 67 -1.73 6.17 -10.22
N GLU A 68 -0.58 6.79 -10.43
CA GLU A 68 0.35 6.41 -11.49
C GLU A 68 0.92 4.99 -11.31
N PHE A 69 1.14 4.59 -10.05
CA PHE A 69 1.52 3.21 -9.72
C PHE A 69 0.39 2.23 -10.02
N LYS A 70 -0.85 2.53 -9.61
CA LYS A 70 -2.04 1.72 -9.91
C LYS A 70 -2.30 1.59 -11.41
N GLU A 71 -2.11 2.68 -12.16
CA GLU A 71 -2.21 2.65 -13.62
C GLU A 71 -1.12 1.78 -14.27
N CYS A 72 0.08 1.75 -13.68
CA CYS A 72 1.14 0.88 -14.15
C CYS A 72 0.78 -0.60 -13.91
N LEU A 73 0.31 -0.93 -12.70
CA LEU A 73 -0.15 -2.29 -12.37
C LEU A 73 -1.29 -2.76 -13.27
N LYS A 74 -2.25 -1.88 -13.59
CA LYS A 74 -3.34 -2.20 -14.55
C LYS A 74 -2.84 -2.56 -15.95
N LYS A 75 -1.69 -2.03 -16.36
CA LYS A 75 -1.07 -2.34 -17.66
C LYS A 75 -0.18 -3.58 -17.61
N HIS A 76 0.24 -3.97 -16.41
CA HIS A 76 1.14 -5.08 -16.15
C HIS A 76 0.54 -6.04 -15.11
N PRO A 77 -0.61 -6.68 -15.42
CA PRO A 77 -1.23 -7.65 -14.52
C PRO A 77 -0.27 -8.79 -14.17
N GLU A 78 0.68 -9.13 -15.05
CA GLU A 78 1.71 -10.15 -14.84
C GLU A 78 2.61 -9.91 -13.63
N VAL A 79 2.67 -8.67 -13.12
CA VAL A 79 3.45 -8.33 -11.91
C VAL A 79 2.71 -8.72 -10.63
N LEU A 80 1.38 -8.88 -10.70
CA LEU A 80 0.50 -9.21 -9.57
C LEU A 80 -0.05 -10.63 -9.65
N GLU A 81 0.24 -11.39 -10.72
CA GLU A 81 -0.34 -12.71 -11.00
C GLU A 81 -0.05 -13.79 -9.94
N ASP A 82 0.86 -13.55 -8.98
CA ASP A 82 1.06 -14.45 -7.84
C ASP A 82 0.05 -14.26 -6.69
N ASP A 83 -0.78 -13.21 -6.71
CA ASP A 83 -1.87 -13.04 -5.75
C ASP A 83 -3.16 -12.68 -6.50
N GLU A 84 -4.16 -13.56 -6.40
CA GLU A 84 -5.54 -13.41 -6.89
C GLU A 84 -6.24 -12.15 -6.32
N LEU A 85 -5.86 -10.97 -6.79
CA LEU A 85 -6.56 -9.71 -6.55
C LEU A 85 -7.24 -9.25 -7.84
N SER A 86 -8.00 -10.16 -8.43
CA SER A 86 -9.19 -9.81 -9.20
C SER A 86 -10.26 -9.33 -8.21
N ASP A 87 -10.21 -8.06 -7.82
CA ASP A 87 -11.41 -7.41 -7.30
C ASP A 87 -12.42 -7.33 -8.46
N ASN A 88 -13.39 -8.23 -8.38
CA ASN A 88 -14.56 -8.33 -9.23
C ASN A 88 -15.25 -6.96 -9.37
N ASN A 89 -15.61 -6.67 -10.61
CA ASN A 89 -16.46 -5.56 -11.05
C ASN A 89 -17.74 -5.40 -10.21
#